data_AF-A0A453NKG2-F1
#
_entry.id   AF-A0A453NKG2-F1
#
_cell.length_a   1.000
_cell.length_b   1.000
_cell.length_c   1.000
_cell.angle_alpha   90.00
_cell.angle_beta   90.00
_cell.angle_gamma   90.00
#
_symmetry.space_group_name_H-M   'P 1'
#
loop_
_entity.id
_entity.type
_entity.pdbx_description
1 polymer ?
#
loop_
_entity_poly.entity_id
_entity_poly.type
_entity_poly.pdbx_seq_one_letter_code
_entity_poly.pdbx_strand_id
1 'polypeptide(L)'
;MVTYSTWFMAMTWLFAPFLFNPAGFAWHKIVDDWSDWNRWMMNQGGIGVQPEKSWESWWNAENAHLRYSVLSSRIIEVLLCLRFFVYQYGLVYHLKISHDNKNFLVYLLSWVVIISIVGLVKLVNCASRQLSSKHQLIFRFIKLLTFLAVVTSFILLSCLCKLSIMDLIVCCLAFIPTGWGLLLIVQVLRPKIEYYAIWEPIQVIAHAYDYGMGTLLFFPIAVLAWMPIISAIQTRVLFNRAFSRQLQIQPFIIGKTKRR
;
A
#
# COMPACT_ATOMS: atom_id res chain seq x y z
N MET A 1 -18.96 -16.54 6.88
CA MET A 1 -18.78 -15.71 8.09
C MET A 1 -17.32 -15.70 8.47
N VAL A 2 -16.71 -14.53 8.62
CA VAL A 2 -15.32 -14.40 9.10
C VAL A 2 -15.35 -14.53 10.61
N THR A 3 -14.65 -15.52 11.16
CA THR A 3 -14.64 -15.78 12.61
C THR A 3 -13.49 -15.03 13.27
N TYR A 4 -13.54 -14.86 14.60
CA TYR A 4 -12.44 -14.30 15.37
C TYR A 4 -11.11 -15.02 15.13
N SER A 5 -11.15 -16.34 14.91
CA SER A 5 -9.97 -17.15 14.58
C SER A 5 -9.31 -16.71 13.27
N THR A 6 -10.10 -16.41 12.23
CA THR A 6 -9.57 -15.95 10.94
C THR A 6 -8.87 -14.60 11.07
N TRP A 7 -9.44 -13.67 11.84
CA TRP A 7 -8.82 -12.37 12.11
C TRP A 7 -7.55 -12.49 12.94
N PHE A 8 -7.54 -13.36 13.95
CA PHE A 8 -6.35 -13.64 14.74
C PHE A 8 -5.23 -14.23 13.89
N MET A 9 -5.54 -15.17 13.00
CA MET A 9 -4.57 -15.74 12.07
C MET A 9 -3.99 -14.68 11.13
N ALA A 10 -4.84 -13.81 10.55
CA ALA A 10 -4.37 -12.74 9.68
C ALA A 10 -3.44 -11.76 10.41
N MET A 11 -3.79 -11.37 11.63
CA MET A 11 -2.97 -10.48 12.46
C MET A 11 -1.64 -11.14 12.84
N THR A 12 -1.65 -12.40 13.28
CA THR A 12 -0.41 -13.11 13.64
C THR A 12 0.54 -13.26 12.45
N TRP A 13 0.03 -13.54 11.25
CA TRP A 13 0.84 -13.61 10.03
C TRP A 13 1.41 -12.25 9.64
N LEU A 14 0.62 -11.18 9.75
CA LEU A 14 1.08 -9.83 9.46
C LEU A 14 2.22 -9.39 10.40
N PHE A 15 2.11 -9.72 11.69
CA PHE A 15 3.07 -9.29 12.71
C PHE A 15 4.24 -10.28 12.95
N ALA A 16 4.18 -11.49 12.38
CA ALA A 16 5.20 -12.52 12.59
C ALA A 16 6.64 -12.02 12.27
N PRO A 17 6.92 -11.34 11.15
CA PRO A 17 8.27 -10.87 10.86
C PRO A 17 8.84 -9.92 11.92
N PHE A 18 7.98 -9.10 12.54
CA PHE A 18 8.38 -8.15 13.58
C PHE A 18 8.57 -8.83 14.93
N LEU A 19 7.67 -9.75 15.29
CA LEU A 19 7.75 -10.53 16.53
C LEU A 19 9.01 -11.41 16.58
N PHE A 20 9.43 -11.98 15.45
CA PHE A 20 10.60 -12.84 15.38
C PHE A 20 11.91 -12.12 15.05
N ASN A 21 11.88 -10.81 14.81
CA ASN A 21 13.07 -9.98 14.66
C ASN A 21 13.46 -9.34 16.01
N PRO A 22 14.61 -9.66 16.61
CA PRO A 22 15.05 -9.07 17.88
C PRO A 22 15.07 -7.53 17.93
N ALA A 23 15.22 -6.86 16.78
CA ALA A 23 15.18 -5.41 16.67
C ALA A 23 13.78 -4.86 16.34
N GLY A 24 12.79 -5.73 16.11
CA GLY A 24 11.47 -5.39 15.57
C GLY A 24 10.61 -4.50 16.46
N PHE A 25 10.89 -4.40 17.77
CA PHE A 25 10.26 -3.44 18.68
C PHE A 25 11.27 -2.54 19.42
N ALA A 26 12.50 -2.41 18.90
CA ALA A 26 13.47 -1.50 19.46
C ALA A 26 13.20 -0.07 18.97
N TRP A 27 12.73 0.82 19.86
CA TRP A 27 12.32 2.19 19.50
C TRP A 27 13.33 2.93 18.62
N HIS A 28 14.60 2.98 19.02
CA HIS A 28 15.64 3.66 18.24
C HIS A 28 15.78 3.10 16.82
N LYS A 29 15.65 1.78 16.65
CA LYS A 29 15.71 1.15 15.33
C LYS A 29 14.49 1.46 14.48
N ILE A 30 13.29 1.46 15.06
CA ILE A 30 12.08 1.84 14.34
C ILE A 30 12.15 3.29 13.85
N VAL A 31 12.70 4.21 14.66
CA VAL A 31 12.90 5.60 14.24
C VAL A 31 13.90 5.71 13.09
N ASP A 32 15.03 5.00 13.16
CA ASP A 32 16.03 4.96 12.09
C ASP A 32 15.43 4.37 10.80
N ASP A 33 14.76 3.21 10.90
CA ASP A 33 14.13 2.50 9.78
C ASP A 33 13.03 3.36 9.12
N TRP A 34 12.25 4.10 9.91
CA TRP A 34 11.26 5.05 9.41
C TRP A 34 11.89 6.20 8.63
N SER A 35 13.02 6.74 9.12
CA SER A 35 13.77 7.80 8.44
C SER A 35 14.34 7.30 7.11
N ASP A 36 14.97 6.12 7.12
CA ASP A 36 15.55 5.50 5.94
C ASP A 36 14.49 5.13 4.90
N TRP A 37 13.36 4.56 5.33
CA TRP A 37 12.22 4.26 4.47
C TRP A 37 11.63 5.53 3.84
N ASN A 38 11.44 6.61 4.61
CA ASN A 38 10.96 7.87 4.04
C ASN A 38 11.94 8.44 3.01
N ARG A 39 13.26 8.38 3.28
CA ARG A 39 14.27 8.80 2.31
C ARG A 39 14.19 7.95 1.03
N TRP A 40 14.04 6.64 1.17
CA TRP A 40 13.88 5.72 0.04
C TRP A 40 12.61 6.00 -0.79
N MET A 41 11.49 6.32 -0.12
CA MET A 41 10.24 6.71 -0.78
C MET A 41 10.33 8.04 -1.52
N MET A 42 11.11 9.00 -1.01
CA MET A 42 11.23 10.35 -1.60
C MET A 42 12.31 10.46 -2.68
N ASN A 43 13.30 9.57 -2.68
CA ASN A 43 14.37 9.58 -3.66
C ASN A 43 13.85 9.28 -5.06
N GLN A 44 14.08 10.21 -5.99
CA GLN A 44 13.78 10.00 -7.40
C GLN A 44 14.62 8.85 -7.96
N GLY A 45 13.97 7.97 -8.73
CA GLY A 45 14.65 6.89 -9.42
C GLY A 45 15.42 7.40 -10.63
N GLY A 46 15.97 6.45 -11.40
CA GLY A 46 16.67 6.77 -12.64
C GLY A 46 17.40 5.57 -13.20
N ILE A 47 17.93 5.74 -14.42
CA ILE A 47 18.73 4.68 -15.06
C ILE A 47 19.98 4.44 -14.22
N GLY A 48 20.16 3.21 -13.74
CA GLY A 48 21.31 2.81 -12.92
C GLY A 48 21.19 3.10 -11.42
N VAL A 49 20.06 3.65 -10.96
CA VAL A 49 19.77 3.74 -9.51
C VAL A 49 19.37 2.37 -9.00
N GLN A 50 20.02 1.93 -7.93
CA GLN A 50 19.76 0.62 -7.35
C GLN A 50 18.40 0.58 -6.61
N PRO A 51 17.65 -0.55 -6.64
CA PRO A 51 16.38 -0.72 -5.94
C PRO A 51 16.40 -0.34 -4.46
N GLU A 52 17.53 -0.54 -3.77
CA GLU A 52 17.68 -0.26 -2.34
C GLU A 52 17.74 1.24 -2.02
N LYS A 53 17.89 2.10 -3.04
CA LYS A 53 18.04 3.56 -2.86
C LYS A 53 16.80 4.37 -3.22
N SER A 54 15.89 3.82 -4.03
CA SER A 54 14.70 4.52 -4.50
C SER A 54 13.53 3.55 -4.73
N TRP A 55 12.36 3.91 -4.19
CA TRP A 55 11.10 3.20 -4.43
C TRP A 55 10.80 3.02 -5.92
N GLU A 56 11.03 4.06 -6.74
CA GLU A 56 10.72 3.99 -8.16
C GLU A 56 11.58 2.94 -8.89
N SER A 57 12.84 2.83 -8.48
CA SER A 57 13.77 1.85 -9.06
C SER A 57 13.40 0.42 -8.65
N TRP A 58 13.02 0.24 -7.38
CA TRP A 58 12.49 -1.04 -6.88
C TRP A 58 11.18 -1.42 -7.57
N TRP A 59 10.21 -0.50 -7.66
CA TRP A 59 8.92 -0.75 -8.30
C TRP A 59 9.07 -1.17 -9.76
N ASN A 60 10.03 -0.57 -10.47
CA ASN A 60 10.36 -0.95 -11.84
C ASN A 60 11.03 -2.32 -11.93
N ALA A 61 11.95 -2.64 -11.01
CA ALA A 61 12.63 -3.93 -10.96
C ALA A 61 11.67 -5.07 -10.60
N GLU A 62 10.84 -4.89 -9.57
CA GLU A 62 9.85 -5.85 -9.10
C GLU A 62 8.89 -6.23 -10.23
N ASN A 63 8.40 -5.24 -10.99
CA ASN A 63 7.46 -5.44 -12.08
C ASN A 63 8.11 -5.72 -13.45
N ALA A 64 9.43 -5.88 -13.51
CA ALA A 64 10.14 -6.08 -14.78
C ALA A 64 9.71 -7.38 -15.49
N HIS A 65 9.40 -8.43 -14.73
CA HIS A 65 9.00 -9.72 -15.26
C HIS A 65 7.74 -9.63 -16.15
N LEU A 66 6.75 -8.80 -15.78
CA LEU A 66 5.50 -8.60 -16.53
C LEU A 66 5.74 -8.10 -17.96
N ARG A 67 6.84 -7.37 -18.19
CA ARG A 67 7.21 -6.89 -19.53
C ARG A 67 7.57 -8.01 -20.49
N TYR A 68 8.15 -9.09 -19.97
CA TYR A 68 8.65 -10.23 -20.76
C TYR A 68 7.79 -11.48 -20.61
N SER A 69 6.74 -11.46 -19.78
CA SER A 69 5.80 -12.57 -19.62
C SER A 69 5.01 -12.88 -20.90
N VAL A 70 4.79 -14.18 -21.13
CA VAL A 70 3.91 -14.70 -22.20
C VAL A 70 2.45 -14.31 -21.98
N LEU A 71 1.65 -14.32 -23.05
CA LEU A 71 0.25 -13.89 -23.02
C LEU A 71 -0.61 -14.68 -22.01
N SER A 72 -0.40 -16.00 -21.90
CA SER A 72 -1.14 -16.85 -20.96
C SER A 72 -0.92 -16.44 -19.50
N SER A 73 0.34 -16.17 -19.12
CA SER A 73 0.69 -15.64 -17.79
C SER A 73 -0.04 -14.33 -17.52
N ARG A 74 -0.06 -13.40 -18.49
CA ARG A 74 -0.76 -12.12 -18.36
C ARG A 74 -2.27 -12.30 -18.18
N ILE A 75 -2.88 -13.24 -18.89
CA ILE A 75 -4.31 -13.57 -18.73
C ILE A 75 -4.57 -14.10 -17.32
N ILE A 76 -3.71 -15.00 -16.81
CA ILE A 76 -3.83 -15.53 -15.45
C ILE A 76 -3.71 -14.41 -14.41
N GLU A 77 -2.75 -13.50 -14.54
CA GLU A 77 -2.60 -12.34 -13.64
C GLU A 77 -3.87 -11.48 -13.62
N VAL A 78 -4.44 -11.19 -14.80
CA VAL A 78 -5.70 -10.44 -14.89
C VAL A 78 -6.84 -11.21 -14.23
N LEU A 79 -6.97 -12.52 -14.48
CA LEU A 79 -7.99 -13.36 -13.85
C LEU A 79 -7.86 -13.36 -12.32
N LEU A 80 -6.65 -13.44 -11.78
CA LEU A 80 -6.40 -13.36 -10.34
C LEU A 80 -6.77 -11.97 -9.79
N CYS A 81 -6.55 -10.90 -10.56
CA CYS A 81 -6.96 -9.55 -10.18
C CYS A 81 -8.48 -9.36 -10.18
N LEU A 82 -9.25 -10.15 -10.96
CA LEU A 82 -10.71 -10.05 -10.98
C LEU A 82 -11.35 -10.23 -9.60
N ARG A 83 -10.68 -10.94 -8.67
CA ARG A 83 -11.14 -11.13 -7.29
C ARG A 83 -11.44 -9.83 -6.56
N PHE A 84 -10.67 -8.76 -6.83
CA PHE A 84 -10.87 -7.47 -6.16
C PHE A 84 -12.20 -6.82 -6.55
N PHE A 85 -12.63 -6.99 -7.79
CA PHE A 85 -13.92 -6.49 -8.28
C PHE A 85 -15.09 -7.32 -7.77
N VAL A 86 -14.89 -8.63 -7.57
CA VAL A 86 -15.88 -9.48 -6.89
C VAL A 86 -16.08 -9.04 -5.44
N TYR A 87 -15.00 -8.71 -4.72
CA TYR A 87 -15.09 -8.15 -3.37
C TYR A 87 -15.79 -6.79 -3.34
N GLN A 88 -15.46 -5.90 -4.28
CA GLN A 88 -16.14 -4.61 -4.42
C GLN A 88 -17.65 -4.81 -4.63
N TYR A 89 -18.03 -5.67 -5.55
CA TYR A 89 -19.43 -5.99 -5.83
C TYR A 89 -20.15 -6.51 -4.58
N GLY A 90 -19.53 -7.46 -3.86
CA GLY A 90 -20.09 -8.01 -2.63
C GLY A 90 -20.27 -6.95 -1.53
N LEU A 91 -19.29 -6.07 -1.33
CA LEU A 91 -19.35 -5.01 -0.32
C LEU A 91 -20.38 -3.94 -0.70
N VAL A 92 -20.43 -3.52 -1.97
CA VAL A 92 -21.41 -2.55 -2.47
C VAL A 92 -22.84 -3.11 -2.36
N TYR A 93 -23.03 -4.41 -2.58
CA TYR A 93 -24.32 -5.08 -2.43
C TYR A 93 -24.86 -5.03 -0.98
N HIS A 94 -23.97 -4.97 0.00
CA HIS A 94 -24.33 -4.86 1.42
C HIS A 94 -24.52 -3.42 1.91
N LEU A 95 -24.30 -2.40 1.08
CA LEU A 95 -24.52 -1.00 1.45
C LEU A 95 -26.02 -0.72 1.60
N LYS A 96 -26.39 -0.07 2.71
CA LYS A 96 -27.80 0.28 2.99
C LYS A 96 -28.38 1.31 2.02
N ILE A 97 -27.51 1.97 1.25
CA ILE A 97 -27.84 2.94 0.20
C ILE A 97 -28.80 2.38 -0.85
N SER A 98 -28.78 1.07 -1.11
CA SER A 98 -29.48 0.50 -2.26
C SER A 98 -30.98 0.25 -2.06
N HIS A 99 -31.52 0.36 -0.83
CA HIS A 99 -32.91 -0.05 -0.52
C HIS A 99 -33.27 -1.42 -1.18
N ASP A 100 -34.55 -1.70 -1.48
CA ASP A 100 -34.98 -2.94 -2.16
C ASP A 100 -34.51 -3.07 -3.63
N ASN A 101 -33.98 -2.01 -4.24
CA ASN A 101 -33.49 -2.03 -5.63
C ASN A 101 -32.00 -2.31 -5.69
N LYS A 102 -31.63 -3.57 -5.50
CA LYS A 102 -30.25 -4.10 -5.57
C LYS A 102 -29.77 -4.29 -7.01
N ASN A 103 -29.88 -3.24 -7.81
CA ASN A 103 -29.54 -3.29 -9.22
C ASN A 103 -28.03 -3.13 -9.45
N PHE A 104 -27.51 -3.80 -10.48
CA PHE A 104 -26.16 -3.64 -11.03
C PHE A 104 -25.76 -2.17 -11.27
N LEU A 105 -26.74 -1.28 -11.38
CA LEU A 105 -26.59 0.16 -11.54
C LEU A 105 -25.82 0.82 -10.37
N VAL A 106 -26.02 0.40 -9.12
CA VAL A 106 -25.29 0.96 -7.96
C VAL A 106 -23.81 0.58 -8.02
N TYR A 107 -23.52 -0.64 -8.46
CA TYR A 107 -22.15 -1.06 -8.74
C TYR A 107 -21.54 -0.22 -9.87
N LEU A 108 -22.25 0.01 -10.98
CA LEU A 108 -21.78 0.86 -12.08
C LEU A 108 -21.53 2.32 -11.64
N LEU A 109 -22.38 2.87 -10.77
CA LEU A 109 -22.18 4.20 -10.17
C LEU A 109 -20.89 4.29 -9.36
N SER A 110 -20.50 3.21 -8.66
CA SER A 110 -19.24 3.19 -7.91
C SER A 110 -18.00 3.33 -8.82
N TRP A 111 -18.08 2.89 -10.07
CA TRP A 111 -17.01 3.08 -11.06
C TRP A 111 -16.85 4.53 -11.48
N VAL A 112 -17.92 5.33 -11.46
CA VAL A 112 -17.84 6.77 -11.73
C VAL A 112 -16.91 7.44 -10.73
N VAL A 113 -17.00 7.07 -9.44
CA VAL A 113 -16.11 7.60 -8.39
C VAL A 113 -14.64 7.30 -8.69
N ILE A 114 -14.34 6.06 -9.10
CA ILE A 114 -12.97 5.65 -9.45
C ILE A 114 -12.45 6.45 -10.65
N ILE A 115 -13.26 6.57 -11.70
CA ILE A 115 -12.90 7.35 -12.90
C ILE A 115 -12.68 8.82 -12.54
N SER A 116 -13.52 9.41 -11.69
CA SER A 116 -13.36 10.77 -11.19
C SER A 116 -12.06 10.96 -10.43
N ILE A 117 -11.67 10.02 -9.56
CA ILE A 117 -10.40 10.07 -8.82
C ILE A 117 -9.21 10.03 -9.79
N VAL A 118 -9.20 9.10 -10.74
CA VAL A 118 -8.12 8.99 -11.73
C VAL A 118 -8.04 10.25 -12.60
N GLY A 119 -9.19 10.78 -13.04
CA GLY A 119 -9.28 12.02 -13.79
C GLY A 119 -8.75 13.23 -13.01
N LEU A 120 -9.08 13.32 -11.72
CA LEU A 120 -8.59 14.37 -10.83
C LEU A 120 -7.07 14.32 -10.67
N VAL A 121 -6.50 13.14 -10.40
CA VAL A 121 -5.04 12.97 -10.27
C VAL A 121 -4.35 13.39 -11.57
N LYS A 122 -4.89 12.99 -12.72
CA LYS A 122 -4.37 13.39 -14.03
C LYS A 122 -4.41 14.92 -14.23
N LEU A 123 -5.52 15.57 -13.88
CA LEU A 123 -5.66 17.03 -13.96
C LEU A 123 -4.63 17.75 -13.09
N VAL A 124 -4.49 17.33 -11.83
CA VAL A 124 -3.52 17.92 -10.88
C VAL A 124 -2.09 17.74 -11.36
N ASN A 125 -1.74 16.55 -11.87
CA ASN A 125 -0.39 16.28 -12.38
C ASN A 125 -0.08 17.11 -13.63
N CYS A 126 -1.04 17.25 -14.54
CA CYS A 126 -0.88 18.10 -15.72
C CYS A 126 -0.71 19.57 -15.33
N ALA A 127 -1.55 20.07 -14.41
CA ALA A 127 -1.45 21.42 -13.88
C ALA A 127 -0.12 21.67 -13.16
N SER A 128 0.38 20.68 -12.42
CA SER A 128 1.68 20.74 -11.76
C SER A 128 2.82 20.99 -12.74
N ARG A 129 2.85 20.27 -13.86
CA ARG A 129 3.89 20.44 -14.88
C ARG A 129 3.90 21.83 -15.49
N GLN A 130 2.73 22.37 -15.80
CA GLN A 130 2.61 23.66 -16.46
C GLN A 130 2.84 24.83 -15.50
N LEU A 131 2.32 24.76 -14.26
CA LEU A 131 2.32 25.88 -13.32
C LEU A 131 3.40 25.83 -12.25
N SER A 132 3.89 24.66 -11.84
CA SER A 132 4.84 24.55 -10.72
C SER A 132 6.17 25.26 -11.01
N SER A 133 6.63 25.28 -12.26
CA SER A 133 7.88 25.92 -12.66
C SER A 133 7.76 27.44 -12.77
N LYS A 134 6.60 27.96 -13.18
CA LYS A 134 6.42 29.40 -13.48
C LYS A 134 5.77 30.18 -12.34
N HIS A 135 4.83 29.58 -11.60
CA HIS A 135 4.02 30.26 -10.59
C HIS A 135 3.74 29.35 -9.38
N GLN A 136 4.70 29.25 -8.46
CA GLN A 136 4.59 28.37 -7.28
C GLN A 136 3.40 28.71 -6.37
N LEU A 137 3.06 30.00 -6.19
CA LEU A 137 1.93 30.42 -5.35
C LEU A 137 0.57 30.00 -5.95
N ILE A 138 0.39 30.18 -7.25
CA ILE A 138 -0.84 29.76 -7.95
C ILE A 138 -0.98 28.23 -7.86
N PHE A 139 0.12 27.49 -8.00
CA PHE A 139 0.08 26.04 -7.85
C PHE A 139 -0.30 25.61 -6.42
N ARG A 140 0.21 26.27 -5.37
CA ARG A 140 -0.23 26.03 -3.98
C ARG A 140 -1.71 26.32 -3.78
N PHE A 141 -2.21 27.40 -4.39
CA PHE A 141 -3.63 27.74 -4.35
C PHE A 141 -4.50 26.70 -5.07
N ILE A 142 -4.08 26.21 -6.24
CA ILE A 142 -4.76 25.13 -6.97
C ILE A 142 -4.82 23.85 -6.13
N LYS A 143 -3.74 23.49 -5.42
CA LYS A 143 -3.72 22.34 -4.50
C LYS A 143 -4.75 22.51 -3.39
N LEU A 144 -4.82 23.69 -2.76
CA LEU A 144 -5.81 23.99 -1.73
C LEU A 144 -7.23 23.91 -2.28
N LEU A 145 -7.50 24.53 -3.43
CA LEU A 145 -8.82 24.50 -4.07
C LEU A 145 -9.22 23.07 -4.44
N THR A 146 -8.28 22.28 -4.94
CA THR A 146 -8.52 20.86 -5.26
C THR A 146 -8.85 20.07 -4.00
N PHE A 147 -8.12 20.28 -2.91
CA PHE A 147 -8.40 19.65 -1.63
C PHE A 147 -9.80 20.01 -1.11
N LEU A 148 -10.14 21.30 -1.12
CA LEU A 148 -11.47 21.78 -0.73
C LEU A 148 -12.57 21.17 -1.60
N ALA A 149 -12.37 21.11 -2.92
CA ALA A 149 -13.32 20.53 -3.86
C ALA A 149 -13.55 19.02 -3.62
N VAL A 150 -12.50 18.27 -3.29
CA VAL A 150 -12.62 16.84 -2.92
C VAL A 150 -13.40 16.68 -1.62
N VAL A 151 -13.08 17.48 -0.59
CA VAL A 151 -13.76 17.43 0.71
C VAL A 151 -15.24 17.80 0.56
N THR A 152 -15.56 18.87 -0.18
CA THR A 152 -16.94 19.27 -0.41
C THR A 152 -17.70 18.23 -1.23
N SER A 153 -17.09 17.65 -2.27
CA SER A 153 -17.71 16.58 -3.06
C SER A 153 -18.00 15.35 -2.21
N PHE A 154 -17.10 14.99 -1.29
CA PHE A 154 -17.28 13.88 -0.37
C PHE A 154 -18.41 14.14 0.65
N ILE A 155 -18.47 15.33 1.24
CA ILE A 155 -19.54 15.73 2.17
C ILE A 155 -20.88 15.76 1.44
N LEU A 156 -20.93 16.31 0.24
CA LEU A 156 -22.13 16.38 -0.58
C LEU A 156 -22.63 14.99 -0.95
N LEU A 157 -21.76 14.09 -1.40
CA LEU A 157 -22.11 12.68 -1.66
C LEU A 157 -22.64 12.00 -0.39
N SER A 158 -22.00 12.24 0.76
CA SER A 158 -22.41 11.67 2.04
C SER A 158 -23.79 12.16 2.48
N CYS A 159 -24.11 13.43 2.25
CA CYS A 159 -25.41 14.02 2.57
C CYS A 159 -26.50 13.56 1.60
N LEU A 160 -26.23 13.62 0.29
CA LEU A 160 -27.18 13.20 -0.76
C LEU A 160 -27.55 11.72 -0.64
N CYS A 161 -26.57 10.87 -0.38
CA CYS A 161 -26.78 9.44 -0.25
C CYS A 161 -27.12 8.99 1.18
N LYS A 162 -27.22 9.92 2.14
CA LYS A 162 -27.51 9.66 3.57
C LYS A 162 -26.63 8.54 4.14
N LEU A 163 -25.32 8.60 3.86
CA LEU A 163 -24.35 7.58 4.24
C LEU A 163 -24.17 7.52 5.76
N SER A 164 -24.29 6.33 6.35
CA SER A 164 -23.86 6.10 7.73
C SER A 164 -22.34 5.97 7.83
N ILE A 165 -21.79 6.10 9.03
CA ILE A 165 -20.36 5.87 9.30
C ILE A 165 -19.94 4.45 8.88
N MET A 166 -20.81 3.46 9.10
CA MET A 166 -20.54 2.08 8.69
C MET A 166 -20.52 1.92 7.17
N ASP A 167 -21.42 2.61 6.45
CA ASP A 167 -21.42 2.60 4.99
C ASP A 167 -20.14 3.26 4.43
N LEU A 168 -19.62 4.31 5.08
CA LEU A 168 -18.36 4.94 4.73
C LEU A 168 -17.17 3.97 4.90
N ILE A 169 -17.12 3.23 6.00
CA ILE A 169 -16.09 2.19 6.22
C ILE A 169 -16.18 1.10 5.15
N VAL A 170 -17.38 0.61 4.84
CA VAL A 170 -17.60 -0.40 3.80
C VAL A 170 -17.19 0.13 2.41
N CYS A 171 -17.48 1.40 2.10
CA CYS A 171 -17.00 2.06 0.89
C CYS A 171 -15.48 2.10 0.81
N CYS A 172 -14.78 2.49 1.88
CA CYS A 172 -13.32 2.46 1.93
C CYS A 172 -12.78 1.04 1.68
N LEU A 173 -13.37 0.04 2.35
CA LEU A 173 -13.03 -1.37 2.19
C LEU A 173 -13.32 -1.91 0.79
N ALA A 174 -14.27 -1.32 0.06
CA ALA A 174 -14.55 -1.68 -1.33
C ALA A 174 -13.57 -1.00 -2.29
N PHE A 175 -13.33 0.31 -2.14
CA PHE A 175 -12.55 1.09 -3.10
C PHE A 175 -11.03 0.88 -2.99
N ILE A 176 -10.48 0.68 -1.79
CA ILE A 176 -9.03 0.48 -1.61
C ILE A 176 -8.55 -0.78 -2.34
N PRO A 177 -9.14 -1.98 -2.13
CA PRO A 177 -8.73 -3.18 -2.85
C PRO A 177 -9.04 -3.10 -4.35
N THR A 178 -10.10 -2.40 -4.75
CA THR A 178 -10.43 -2.19 -6.16
C THR A 178 -9.36 -1.37 -6.87
N GLY A 179 -8.92 -0.25 -6.28
CA GLY A 179 -7.87 0.57 -6.86
C GLY A 179 -6.54 -0.17 -6.93
N TRP A 180 -6.23 -1.01 -5.93
CA TRP A 180 -5.08 -1.93 -6.00
C TRP A 180 -5.22 -2.93 -7.15
N GLY A 181 -6.38 -3.57 -7.32
CA GLY A 181 -6.66 -4.47 -8.43
C GLY A 181 -6.52 -3.79 -9.81
N LEU A 182 -6.96 -2.53 -9.92
CA LEU A 182 -6.76 -1.73 -11.13
C LEU A 182 -5.29 -1.44 -11.40
N LEU A 183 -4.50 -1.09 -10.38
CA LEU A 183 -3.06 -0.90 -10.53
C LEU A 183 -2.36 -2.17 -11.04
N LEU A 184 -2.71 -3.33 -10.51
CA LEU A 184 -2.16 -4.62 -10.97
C LEU A 184 -2.52 -4.91 -12.43
N ILE A 185 -3.77 -4.69 -12.84
CA ILE A 185 -4.17 -4.85 -14.25
C ILE A 185 -3.38 -3.89 -15.16
N VAL A 186 -3.23 -2.64 -14.71
CA VAL A 186 -2.49 -1.62 -15.44
C VAL A 186 -1.01 -1.98 -15.57
N GLN A 187 -0.39 -2.57 -14.55
CA GLN A 187 0.98 -3.10 -14.64
C GLN A 187 1.11 -4.23 -15.65
N VAL A 188 0.15 -5.15 -15.72
CA VAL A 188 0.13 -6.22 -16.73
C VAL A 188 0.03 -5.62 -18.14
N LEU A 189 -0.70 -4.51 -18.29
CA LEU A 189 -0.85 -3.77 -19.54
C LEU A 189 0.32 -2.81 -19.84
N ARG A 190 1.27 -2.64 -18.90
CA ARG A 190 2.40 -1.69 -18.99
C ARG A 190 3.07 -1.66 -20.36
N PRO A 191 3.44 -2.79 -21.00
CA PRO A 191 4.16 -2.77 -22.28
C PRO A 191 3.43 -2.05 -23.40
N LYS A 192 2.09 -1.96 -23.32
CA LYS A 192 1.26 -1.24 -24.29
C LYS A 192 1.03 0.22 -23.90
N ILE A 193 0.94 0.53 -22.61
CA ILE A 193 0.52 1.85 -22.12
C ILE A 193 1.68 2.78 -21.73
N GLU A 194 2.89 2.25 -21.56
CA GLU A 194 4.04 2.98 -21.01
C GLU A 194 4.43 4.21 -21.85
N TYR A 195 4.24 4.15 -23.17
CA TYR A 195 4.55 5.27 -24.07
C TYR A 195 3.45 6.35 -24.11
N TYR A 196 2.31 6.12 -23.47
CA TYR A 196 1.22 7.09 -23.41
C TYR A 196 1.33 7.98 -22.17
N ALA A 197 0.75 9.19 -22.25
CA ALA A 197 0.70 10.17 -21.16
C ALA A 197 -0.16 9.75 -19.93
N ILE A 198 -0.41 8.46 -19.76
CA ILE A 198 -1.21 7.86 -18.68
C ILE A 198 -0.29 7.21 -17.63
N TRP A 199 0.95 6.85 -18.00
CA TRP A 199 1.87 6.11 -17.12
C TRP A 199 2.28 6.89 -15.86
N GLU A 200 2.54 8.19 -15.96
CA GLU A 200 3.03 8.97 -14.83
C GLU A 200 1.95 9.17 -13.74
N PRO A 201 0.66 9.46 -14.07
CA PRO A 201 -0.42 9.36 -13.08
C PRO A 201 -0.51 8.01 -12.38
N ILE A 202 -0.30 6.90 -13.10
CA ILE A 202 -0.33 5.55 -12.52
C ILE A 202 0.79 5.39 -11.50
N GLN A 203 2.02 5.82 -11.82
CA GLN A 203 3.15 5.78 -10.88
C GLN A 203 2.88 6.59 -9.61
N VAL A 204 2.25 7.76 -9.73
CA VAL A 204 1.88 8.59 -8.57
C VAL A 204 0.83 7.88 -7.69
N ILE A 205 -0.17 7.23 -8.30
CA ILE A 205 -1.17 6.47 -7.55
C ILE A 205 -0.51 5.26 -6.86
N ALA A 206 0.34 4.51 -7.56
CA ALA A 206 1.08 3.38 -6.98
C ALA A 206 1.96 3.82 -5.80
N HIS A 207 2.70 4.92 -5.95
CA HIS A 207 3.51 5.49 -4.86
C HIS A 207 2.67 5.82 -3.64
N ALA A 208 1.49 6.43 -3.84
CA ALA A 208 0.57 6.75 -2.75
C ALA A 208 0.02 5.49 -2.05
N TYR A 209 -0.28 4.42 -2.80
CA TYR A 209 -0.69 3.13 -2.23
C TYR A 209 0.42 2.53 -1.36
N ASP A 210 1.64 2.43 -1.87
CA ASP A 210 2.76 1.84 -1.13
C ASP A 210 3.19 2.71 0.06
N TYR A 211 3.15 4.03 -0.08
CA TYR A 211 3.39 4.95 1.03
C TYR A 211 2.35 4.80 2.13
N GLY A 212 1.06 4.72 1.75
CA GLY A 212 -0.04 4.49 2.67
C GLY A 212 0.07 3.15 3.39
N MET A 213 0.37 2.07 2.65
CA MET A 213 0.56 0.74 3.21
C MET A 213 1.77 0.68 4.14
N GLY A 214 2.91 1.26 3.75
CA GLY A 214 4.09 1.34 4.62
C GLY A 214 3.78 2.07 5.92
N THR A 215 3.13 3.24 5.84
CA THR A 215 2.71 4.01 7.01
C THR A 215 1.75 3.22 7.92
N LEU A 216 0.78 2.52 7.32
CA LEU A 216 -0.19 1.68 8.05
C LEU A 216 0.51 0.52 8.79
N LEU A 217 1.58 -0.04 8.22
CA LEU A 217 2.38 -1.08 8.86
C LEU A 217 3.28 -0.51 9.97
N PHE A 218 3.96 0.61 9.72
CA PHE A 218 4.85 1.24 10.69
C PHE A 218 4.11 1.74 11.93
N PHE A 219 2.90 2.29 11.78
CA PHE A 219 2.15 2.88 12.89
C PHE A 219 1.94 1.95 14.10
N PRO A 220 1.33 0.75 13.97
CA PRO A 220 1.15 -0.15 15.10
C PRO A 220 2.48 -0.63 15.68
N ILE A 221 3.52 -0.82 14.84
CA ILE A 221 4.84 -1.23 15.31
C ILE A 221 5.48 -0.14 16.15
N ALA A 222 5.39 1.13 15.72
CA ALA A 222 5.91 2.27 16.46
C ALA A 222 5.20 2.43 17.82
N VAL A 223 3.87 2.27 17.87
CA VAL A 223 3.10 2.29 19.12
C VAL A 223 3.56 1.18 20.06
N LEU A 224 3.76 -0.04 19.56
CA LEU A 224 4.25 -1.17 20.35
C LEU A 224 5.70 -0.97 20.81
N ALA A 225 6.58 -0.46 19.95
CA ALA A 225 8.00 -0.24 20.21
C ALA A 225 8.25 0.88 21.23
N TRP A 226 7.35 1.87 21.32
CA TRP A 226 7.45 2.92 22.32
C TRP A 226 7.30 2.35 23.74
N MET A 227 6.54 1.27 23.94
CA MET A 227 6.40 0.63 25.24
C MET A 227 7.61 -0.26 25.57
N PRO A 228 8.43 0.06 26.59
CA PRO A 228 9.64 -0.73 26.92
C PRO A 228 9.34 -2.19 27.31
N ILE A 229 8.12 -2.45 27.77
CA ILE A 229 7.66 -3.77 28.20
C ILE A 229 7.61 -4.74 27.00
N ILE A 230 7.18 -4.27 25.82
CA ILE A 230 7.00 -5.13 24.64
C ILE A 230 8.34 -5.64 24.14
N SER A 231 9.34 -4.76 24.01
CA SER A 231 10.69 -5.16 23.60
C SER A 231 11.35 -6.10 24.62
N ALA A 232 11.12 -5.89 25.92
CA ALA A 232 11.59 -6.79 26.97
C ALA A 232 10.94 -8.18 26.89
N ILE A 233 9.62 -8.26 26.69
CA ILE A 233 8.90 -9.53 26.50
C ILE A 233 9.42 -10.24 25.26
N GLN A 234 9.53 -9.53 24.14
CA GLN A 234 10.03 -10.10 22.88
C GLN A 234 11.41 -10.72 23.07
N THR A 235 12.34 -9.97 23.67
CA THR A 235 13.71 -10.43 23.91
C THR A 235 13.73 -11.65 24.84
N ARG A 236 12.91 -11.63 25.90
CA ARG A 236 12.78 -12.78 26.82
C ARG A 236 12.20 -14.02 26.15
N VAL A 237 11.23 -13.87 25.24
CA VAL A 237 10.64 -14.98 24.50
C VAL A 237 11.65 -15.55 23.51
N LEU A 238 12.32 -14.69 22.72
CA LEU A 238 13.29 -15.10 21.70
C LEU A 238 14.54 -15.73 22.30
N PHE A 239 15.06 -15.18 23.40
CA PHE A 239 16.29 -15.62 24.05
C PHE A 239 16.06 -16.35 25.37
N ASN A 240 14.85 -16.91 25.57
CA ASN A 240 14.60 -17.72 26.75
C ASN A 240 15.60 -18.88 26.79
N ARG A 241 16.19 -19.14 27.96
CA ARG A 241 17.15 -20.24 28.16
C ARG A 241 16.59 -21.59 27.72
N ALA A 242 15.28 -21.78 27.80
CA ALA A 242 14.61 -22.98 27.31
C ALA A 242 14.73 -23.16 25.78
N PHE A 243 14.64 -22.07 25.00
CA PHE A 243 14.81 -22.09 23.54
C PHE A 243 16.29 -22.12 23.13
N SER A 244 17.16 -21.40 23.84
CA SER A 244 18.60 -21.37 23.51
C SER A 244 19.35 -22.65 23.87
N ARG A 245 18.85 -23.46 24.82
CA ARG A 245 19.44 -24.75 25.18
C ARG A 245 19.30 -25.81 24.08
N GLN A 246 18.30 -25.68 23.19
CA GLN A 246 18.10 -26.53 22.01
C GLN A 246 18.83 -25.99 20.77
N LEU A 247 19.11 -24.69 20.71
CA LEU A 247 20.00 -24.08 19.72
C LEU A 247 21.46 -24.32 20.15
N GLN A 248 21.97 -25.54 19.93
CA GLN A 248 23.42 -25.78 19.95
C GLN A 248 24.07 -24.97 18.84
N ILE A 249 24.57 -23.78 19.17
CA ILE A 249 25.46 -23.02 18.28
C ILE A 249 26.76 -23.83 18.22
N GLN A 250 26.88 -24.71 17.23
CA GLN A 250 28.16 -25.32 16.91
C GLN A 250 29.10 -24.18 16.48
N PRO A 251 30.23 -23.96 17.17
CA PRO A 251 31.19 -22.95 16.75
C PRO A 251 31.89 -23.46 15.49
N PHE A 252 31.34 -23.14 14.31
CA PHE A 252 31.89 -23.51 13.01
C PHE A 252 33.18 -22.76 12.63
N ILE A 253 33.72 -21.93 13.52
CA ILE A 253 34.99 -21.21 13.30
C ILE A 253 35.91 -21.45 14.49
N ILE A 254 36.45 -22.67 14.58
CA ILE A 254 37.74 -22.88 15.24
C ILE A 254 38.79 -22.42 14.23
N GLY A 255 39.27 -21.18 14.41
CA GLY A 255 40.39 -20.66 13.66
C GLY A 255 41.60 -21.58 13.84
N LYS A 256 42.14 -22.10 12.73
CA LYS A 256 43.41 -22.83 12.73
C LYS A 256 44.49 -21.92 13.34
N THR A 257 44.88 -22.22 14.58
CA THR A 257 46.08 -21.63 15.18
C THR A 257 47.28 -22.09 14.36
N LYS A 258 47.86 -21.17 13.59
CA LYS A 258 49.13 -21.39 12.89
C LYS A 258 50.21 -21.52 13.96
N ARG A 259 50.68 -22.75 14.23
CA ARG A 259 51.89 -22.96 15.05
C ARG A 259 53.08 -22.35 14.31
N ARG A 260 53.87 -21.57 15.06
CA ARG A 260 55.21 -21.10 14.67
C ARG A 260 56.13 -22.29 14.42
#